data_AF-A0A5J6SJE4-F1
#
_entry.id   AF-A0A5J6SJE4-F1
#
_cell.length_a   1.000
_cell.length_b   1.000
_cell.length_c   1.000
_cell.angle_alpha   90.00
_cell.angle_beta   90.00
_cell.angle_gamma   90.00
#
_symmetry.space_group_name_H-M   'P 1'
#
loop_
_entity.id
_entity.type
_entity.pdbx_description
1 polymer ?
#
loop_
_entity_poly.entity_id
_entity_poly.type
_entity_poly.pdbx_seq_one_letter_code
_entity_poly.pdbx_strand_id
1 'polypeptide(L)'
;MPKENVAALSGLTIYITNLPPTISVEKITQLYRVRWQIELRFKTWKSHLKIHQIKDMKMERWLCHVYCQCIVMLLSMITTGFIRKVVWKTLNKFISEDLTIRMISRMINRLVLESKKSARSWSLFFKSLIPTTEKFNLKSTKPEPHTLFV
;
A
#
# COMPACT_ATOMS: atom_id res chain seq x y z
N MET A 1 27.20 19.41 -21.83
CA MET A 1 26.19 18.69 -22.62
C MET A 1 26.39 17.19 -22.45
N PRO A 2 25.33 16.36 -22.37
CA PRO A 2 25.50 14.90 -22.37
C PRO A 2 26.24 14.47 -23.65
N LYS A 3 27.15 13.48 -23.57
CA LYS A 3 27.83 12.92 -24.75
C LYS A 3 26.79 12.38 -25.73
N GLU A 4 26.98 12.55 -27.05
CA GLU A 4 26.01 12.16 -28.11
C GLU A 4 25.43 10.75 -27.91
N ASN A 5 26.27 9.79 -27.52
CA ASN A 5 25.86 8.40 -27.28
C ASN A 5 24.88 8.25 -26.09
N VAL A 6 24.95 9.13 -25.09
CA VAL A 6 24.05 9.14 -23.93
C VAL A 6 22.71 9.80 -24.29
N ALA A 7 22.75 10.82 -25.16
CA ALA A 7 21.54 11.46 -25.67
C ALA A 7 20.76 10.53 -26.63
N ALA A 8 21.46 9.73 -27.45
CA ALA A 8 20.86 8.76 -28.36
C ALA A 8 20.12 7.60 -27.63
N LEU A 9 20.49 7.31 -26.39
CA LEU A 9 19.84 6.30 -25.54
C LEU A 9 18.70 6.88 -24.68
N SER A 10 18.44 8.20 -24.76
CA SER A 10 17.34 8.84 -24.06
C SER A 10 16.00 8.32 -24.59
N GLY A 11 15.26 7.61 -23.73
CA GLY A 11 13.95 7.02 -24.06
C GLY A 11 13.96 5.50 -24.29
N LEU A 12 15.14 4.86 -24.33
CA LEU A 12 15.23 3.41 -24.40
C LEU A 12 15.00 2.78 -23.01
N THR A 13 14.09 1.81 -22.93
CA THR A 13 13.90 0.99 -21.73
C THR A 13 14.37 -0.43 -22.01
N ILE A 14 15.42 -0.87 -21.31
CA ILE A 14 15.97 -2.23 -21.44
C ILE A 14 15.53 -3.05 -20.23
N TYR A 15 14.94 -4.22 -20.48
CA TYR A 15 14.59 -5.17 -19.44
C TYR A 15 15.52 -6.38 -19.52
N ILE A 16 16.15 -6.73 -18.40
CA ILE A 16 16.94 -7.96 -18.24
C ILE A 16 16.15 -8.90 -17.35
N THR A 17 15.88 -10.11 -17.80
CA THR A 17 15.06 -11.08 -17.07
C THR A 17 15.59 -12.49 -17.22
N ASN A 18 15.39 -13.32 -16.18
CA ASN A 18 15.66 -14.76 -16.19
C ASN A 18 14.40 -15.59 -16.54
N LEU A 19 13.31 -14.93 -16.95
CA LEU A 19 12.09 -15.61 -17.38
C LEU A 19 12.33 -16.38 -18.70
N PRO A 20 11.66 -17.53 -18.90
CA PRO A 20 11.80 -18.29 -20.12
C PRO A 20 11.27 -17.50 -21.32
N PRO A 21 11.80 -17.78 -22.54
CA PRO A 21 11.40 -17.07 -23.76
C PRO A 21 9.94 -17.31 -24.18
N THR A 22 9.24 -18.23 -23.52
CA THR A 22 7.80 -18.47 -23.71
C THR A 22 6.92 -17.35 -23.15
N ILE A 23 7.46 -16.48 -22.29
CA ILE A 23 6.75 -15.32 -21.75
C ILE A 23 6.90 -14.13 -22.69
N SER A 24 5.78 -13.56 -23.11
CA SER A 24 5.77 -12.43 -24.04
C SER A 24 6.35 -11.15 -23.42
N VAL A 25 6.89 -10.28 -24.28
CA VAL A 25 7.48 -8.98 -23.87
C VAL A 25 6.44 -8.09 -23.18
N GLU A 26 5.17 -8.17 -23.59
CA GLU A 26 4.08 -7.41 -22.97
C GLU A 26 3.86 -7.83 -21.52
N LYS A 27 3.93 -9.15 -21.23
CA LYS A 27 3.81 -9.67 -19.86
C LYS A 27 4.99 -9.24 -18.99
N ILE A 28 6.21 -9.27 -19.53
CA ILE A 28 7.40 -8.77 -18.84
C ILE A 28 7.25 -7.28 -18.52
N THR A 29 6.77 -6.50 -19.49
CA THR A 29 6.52 -5.06 -19.31
C THR A 29 5.45 -4.79 -18.26
N GLN A 30 4.34 -5.56 -18.26
CA GLN A 30 3.30 -5.49 -17.24
C GLN A 30 3.83 -5.85 -15.85
N LEU A 31 4.63 -6.91 -15.74
CA LEU A 31 5.26 -7.30 -14.48
C LEU A 31 6.20 -6.20 -13.96
N TYR A 32 7.00 -5.60 -14.85
CA TYR A 32 7.92 -4.53 -14.47
C TYR A 32 7.20 -3.26 -14.02
N ARG A 33 5.96 -3.02 -14.50
CA ARG A 33 5.12 -1.96 -13.94
C ARG A 33 4.91 -2.19 -12.45
N VAL A 34 4.64 -3.40 -11.97
CA VAL A 34 4.39 -3.67 -10.53
C VAL A 34 5.55 -3.23 -9.62
N ARG A 35 6.78 -3.10 -10.14
CA ARG A 35 7.92 -2.53 -9.41
C ARG A 35 7.62 -1.17 -8.77
N TRP A 36 6.79 -0.32 -9.38
CA TRP A 36 6.45 0.99 -8.79
C TRP A 36 5.64 0.85 -7.48
N GLN A 37 4.92 -0.26 -7.29
CA GLN A 37 4.12 -0.51 -6.08
C GLN A 37 5.00 -0.58 -4.83
N ILE A 38 6.19 -1.17 -4.93
CA ILE A 38 7.09 -1.24 -3.77
C ILE A 38 7.64 0.15 -3.40
N GLU A 39 7.88 1.03 -4.38
CA GLU A 39 8.28 2.42 -4.12
C GLU A 39 7.18 3.22 -3.43
N LEU A 40 5.93 3.08 -3.90
CA LEU A 40 4.78 3.67 -3.22
C LEU A 40 4.66 3.19 -1.78
N ARG A 41 4.79 1.86 -1.57
CA ARG A 41 4.76 1.29 -0.23
C ARG A 41 5.85 1.91 0.64
N PHE A 42 7.09 1.95 0.18
CA PHE A 42 8.18 2.60 0.90
C PHE A 42 7.92 4.10 1.17
N LYS A 43 7.32 4.83 0.23
CA LYS A 43 6.94 6.24 0.42
C LYS A 43 5.90 6.38 1.54
N THR A 44 4.86 5.55 1.53
CA THR A 44 3.84 5.50 2.57
C THR A 44 4.45 5.14 3.93
N TRP A 45 5.40 4.20 3.97
CA TRP A 45 6.08 3.80 5.22
C TRP A 45 6.93 4.92 5.79
N LYS A 46 7.70 5.62 4.94
CA LYS A 46 8.47 6.78 5.39
C LYS A 46 7.54 7.87 5.92
N SER A 47 6.43 8.15 5.23
CA SER A 47 5.49 9.22 5.60
C SER A 47 4.68 8.94 6.87
N HIS A 48 4.12 7.73 7.00
CA HIS A 48 3.16 7.41 8.06
C HIS A 48 3.78 6.68 9.24
N LEU A 49 4.74 5.80 8.98
CA LEU A 49 5.38 4.96 10.00
C LEU A 49 6.76 5.50 10.42
N LYS A 50 7.24 6.55 9.76
CA LYS A 50 8.52 7.23 10.07
C LYS A 50 9.70 6.27 10.17
N ILE A 51 9.72 5.22 9.34
CA ILE A 51 10.78 4.18 9.36
C ILE A 51 12.19 4.73 9.09
N HIS A 52 12.29 5.95 8.56
CA HIS A 52 13.55 6.63 8.28
C HIS A 52 14.06 7.45 9.48
N GLN A 53 13.25 7.63 10.53
CA GLN A 53 13.58 8.40 11.72
C GLN A 53 13.89 7.44 12.86
N ILE A 54 15.02 6.74 12.76
CA ILE A 54 15.46 5.80 13.78
C ILE A 54 16.53 6.48 14.64
N LYS A 55 16.39 6.39 15.96
CA LYS A 55 17.40 6.85 16.92
C LYS A 55 18.50 5.82 17.06
N ASP A 56 19.69 6.25 17.44
CA ASP A 56 20.79 5.34 17.74
C ASP A 56 20.38 4.38 18.86
N MET A 57 20.52 3.08 18.58
CA MET A 57 20.17 2.01 19.49
C MET A 57 20.96 0.73 19.14
N LYS A 58 20.99 -0.22 20.08
CA LYS A 58 21.61 -1.53 19.85
C LYS A 58 20.95 -2.25 18.66
N MET A 59 21.73 -3.06 17.96
CA MET A 59 21.31 -3.73 16.72
C MET A 59 20.06 -4.60 16.92
N GLU A 60 19.94 -5.28 18.06
CA GLU A 60 18.81 -6.15 18.38
C GLU A 60 17.52 -5.33 18.55
N ARG A 61 17.63 -4.16 19.21
CA ARG A 61 16.50 -3.24 19.40
C ARG A 61 16.08 -2.62 18.07
N TRP A 62 17.05 -2.30 17.22
CA TRP A 62 16.82 -1.81 15.87
C TRP A 62 16.08 -2.84 15.01
N LEU A 63 16.56 -4.09 14.97
CA LEU A 63 15.93 -5.19 14.25
C LEU A 63 14.50 -5.42 14.73
N CYS A 64 14.28 -5.46 16.04
CA CYS A 64 12.94 -5.59 16.63
C CYS A 64 12.01 -4.47 16.18
N HIS A 65 12.50 -3.22 16.17
CA HIS A 65 11.71 -2.08 15.69
C HIS A 65 11.36 -2.22 14.20
N VAL A 66 12.31 -2.63 13.36
CA VAL A 66 12.07 -2.88 11.92
C VAL A 66 11.00 -3.96 11.74
N TYR A 67 11.11 -5.10 12.42
CA TYR A 67 10.11 -6.18 12.33
C TYR A 67 8.72 -5.72 12.80
N CYS A 68 8.64 -4.98 13.90
CA CYS A 68 7.38 -4.42 14.39
C CYS A 68 6.71 -3.52 13.32
N GLN A 69 7.49 -2.65 12.67
CA GLN A 69 6.99 -1.78 11.60
C GLN A 69 6.51 -2.60 10.38
N CYS A 70 7.22 -3.67 10.01
CA CYS A 70 6.78 -4.59 8.96
C CYS A 70 5.45 -5.28 9.30
N ILE A 71 5.27 -5.71 10.55
CA ILE A 71 4.03 -6.35 11.01
C ILE A 71 2.85 -5.37 10.99
N VAL A 72 3.02 -4.17 11.55
CA VAL A 72 1.98 -3.12 11.56
C VAL A 72 1.50 -2.80 10.14
N MET A 73 2.43 -2.76 9.20
CA MET A 73 2.17 -2.53 7.81
C MET A 73 1.43 -3.69 7.12
N LEU A 74 1.86 -4.93 7.35
CA LEU A 74 1.16 -6.10 6.82
C LEU A 74 -0.30 -6.11 7.30
N LEU A 75 -0.52 -5.85 8.59
CA LEU A 75 -1.85 -5.71 9.17
C LEU A 75 -2.64 -4.56 8.52
N SER A 76 -2.00 -3.42 8.28
CA SER A 76 -2.61 -2.26 7.60
C SER A 76 -3.03 -2.57 6.16
N MET A 77 -2.25 -3.38 5.43
CA MET A 77 -2.58 -3.81 4.07
C MET A 77 -3.76 -4.77 4.04
N ILE A 78 -3.75 -5.79 4.91
CA ILE A 78 -4.84 -6.77 5.01
C ILE A 78 -6.16 -6.08 5.37
N THR A 79 -6.13 -5.19 6.37
CA THR A 79 -7.31 -4.42 6.78
C THR A 79 -7.78 -3.45 5.69
N THR A 80 -6.86 -2.86 4.92
CA THR A 80 -7.20 -2.03 3.76
C THR A 80 -7.93 -2.81 2.67
N GLY A 81 -7.45 -4.01 2.33
CA GLY A 81 -8.12 -4.89 1.36
C GLY A 81 -9.55 -5.24 1.79
N PHE A 82 -9.73 -5.53 3.08
CA PHE A 82 -11.06 -5.79 3.65
C PHE A 82 -11.98 -4.57 3.58
N ILE A 83 -11.52 -3.39 4.04
CA ILE A 83 -12.30 -2.15 4.02
C ILE A 83 -12.70 -1.77 2.59
N ARG A 84 -11.77 -1.90 1.62
CA ARG A 84 -12.04 -1.62 0.22
C ARG A 84 -13.17 -2.51 -0.32
N LYS A 85 -13.17 -3.80 0.03
CA LYS A 85 -14.23 -4.75 -0.37
C LYS A 85 -15.59 -4.38 0.25
N VAL A 86 -15.60 -3.97 1.52
CA VAL A 86 -16.83 -3.53 2.21
C VAL A 86 -17.38 -2.27 1.56
N VAL A 87 -16.54 -1.26 1.36
CA VAL A 87 -16.95 0.03 0.80
C VAL A 87 -17.39 -0.10 -0.66
N TRP A 88 -16.74 -0.95 -1.46
CA TRP A 88 -17.20 -1.25 -2.80
C TRP A 88 -18.63 -1.81 -2.79
N LYS A 89 -18.94 -2.76 -1.90
CA LYS A 89 -20.27 -3.35 -1.79
C LYS A 89 -21.33 -2.37 -1.28
N THR A 90 -20.99 -1.45 -0.39
CA THR A 90 -21.97 -0.55 0.24
C THR A 90 -22.15 0.78 -0.46
N LEU A 91 -21.06 1.37 -0.97
CA LEU A 91 -21.04 2.72 -1.54
C LEU A 91 -20.69 2.74 -3.04
N ASN A 92 -20.29 1.62 -3.64
CA ASN A 92 -19.83 1.51 -5.03
C ASN A 92 -18.73 2.53 -5.40
N LYS A 93 -17.84 2.81 -4.44
CA LYS A 93 -16.73 3.77 -4.56
C LYS A 93 -15.39 3.09 -4.34
N PHE A 94 -14.37 3.56 -5.05
CA PHE A 94 -12.99 3.16 -4.82
C PHE A 94 -12.33 4.04 -3.75
N ILE A 95 -11.54 3.40 -2.88
CA ILE A 95 -10.71 4.07 -1.88
C ILE A 95 -9.24 3.79 -2.19
N SER A 96 -8.42 4.85 -2.20
CA SER A 96 -6.98 4.72 -2.30
C SER A 96 -6.39 3.98 -1.10
N GLU A 97 -5.29 3.27 -1.32
CA GLU A 97 -4.57 2.56 -0.26
C GLU A 97 -4.05 3.51 0.82
N ASP A 98 -3.48 4.64 0.39
CA ASP A 98 -2.98 5.70 1.27
C ASP A 98 -4.04 6.25 2.23
N LEU A 99 -5.25 6.54 1.73
CA LEU A 99 -6.34 7.03 2.58
C LEU A 99 -6.74 5.99 3.63
N THR A 100 -6.79 4.72 3.22
CA THR A 100 -7.17 3.63 4.12
C THR A 100 -6.12 3.39 5.21
N ILE A 101 -4.84 3.39 4.85
CA ILE A 101 -3.72 3.31 5.81
C ILE A 101 -3.74 4.49 6.77
N ARG A 102 -4.04 5.70 6.28
CA ARG A 102 -4.15 6.91 7.11
C ARG A 102 -5.33 6.83 8.09
N MET A 103 -6.45 6.23 7.69
CA MET A 103 -7.59 5.97 8.57
C MET A 103 -7.25 4.91 9.63
N ILE A 104 -6.67 3.78 9.23
CA ILE A 104 -6.28 2.68 10.13
C ILE A 104 -5.25 3.15 11.15
N SER A 105 -4.20 3.85 10.72
CA SER A 105 -3.14 4.34 11.61
C SER A 105 -3.68 5.27 12.70
N ARG A 106 -4.68 6.12 12.39
CA ARG A 106 -5.36 6.96 13.39
C ARG A 106 -6.29 6.18 14.33
N MET A 107 -6.69 4.98 13.93
CA MET A 107 -7.65 4.14 14.65
C MET A 107 -7.00 2.92 15.29
N ILE A 108 -5.67 2.81 15.30
CA ILE A 108 -4.93 1.65 15.79
C ILE A 108 -5.28 1.31 17.25
N ASN A 109 -5.44 2.32 18.10
CA ASN A 109 -5.84 2.14 19.50
C ASN A 109 -7.25 1.57 19.63
N ARG A 110 -8.17 1.97 18.74
CA ARG A 110 -9.55 1.46 18.71
C ARG A 110 -9.60 0.04 18.14
N LEU A 111 -8.78 -0.27 17.14
CA LEU A 111 -8.61 -1.63 16.61
C LEU A 111 -8.10 -2.60 17.69
N VAL A 112 -7.11 -2.17 18.48
CA VAL A 112 -6.58 -2.98 19.60
C VAL A 112 -7.60 -3.17 20.73
N LEU A 113 -8.51 -2.21 20.92
CA LEU A 113 -9.60 -2.35 21.90
C LEU A 113 -10.69 -3.31 21.42
N GLU A 114 -11.06 -3.23 20.14
CA GLU A 114 -12.08 -4.11 19.54
C GLU A 114 -11.56 -5.53 19.30
N SER A 115 -10.24 -5.74 19.17
CA SER A 115 -9.64 -7.06 19.01
C SER A 115 -9.82 -7.97 20.23
N LYS A 116 -10.00 -7.38 21.42
CA LYS A 116 -10.28 -8.10 22.66
C LYS A 116 -11.74 -8.51 22.81
N LYS A 117 -12.61 -8.13 21.87
CA LYS A 117 -14.06 -8.37 21.89
C LYS A 117 -14.45 -9.46 20.88
N SER A 118 -15.73 -9.82 20.85
CA SER A 118 -16.26 -10.85 19.96
C SER A 118 -16.23 -10.45 18.48
N ALA A 119 -16.29 -11.43 17.58
CA ALA A 119 -16.35 -11.21 16.12
C ALA A 119 -17.52 -10.30 15.67
N ARG A 120 -18.59 -10.21 16.48
CA ARG A 120 -19.72 -9.30 16.23
C ARG A 120 -19.34 -7.83 16.44
N SER A 121 -18.45 -7.55 17.38
CA SER A 121 -17.89 -6.22 17.64
C SER A 121 -17.11 -5.69 16.44
N TRP A 122 -16.32 -6.57 15.79
CA TRP A 122 -15.59 -6.26 14.57
C TRP A 122 -16.52 -5.88 13.42
N SER A 123 -17.63 -6.61 13.21
CA SER A 123 -18.61 -6.28 12.18
C SER A 123 -19.23 -4.89 12.37
N LEU A 124 -19.60 -4.54 13.61
CA LEU A 124 -20.14 -3.22 13.94
C LEU A 124 -19.08 -2.12 13.79
N PHE A 125 -17.85 -2.39 14.21
CA PHE A 125 -16.72 -1.47 14.02
C PHE A 125 -16.49 -1.18 12.53
N PHE A 126 -16.43 -2.19 11.68
CA PHE A 126 -16.25 -1.99 10.24
C PHE A 126 -17.43 -1.24 9.60
N LYS A 127 -18.67 -1.51 10.03
CA LYS A 127 -19.83 -0.72 9.58
C LYS A 127 -19.73 0.75 9.98
N SER A 128 -19.20 1.04 11.17
CA SER A 128 -18.98 2.43 11.64
C SER A 128 -17.89 3.18 10.86
N LEU A 129 -17.02 2.47 10.14
CA LEU A 129 -16.00 3.10 9.29
C LEU A 129 -16.59 3.67 7.99
N ILE A 130 -17.70 3.12 7.50
CA ILE A 130 -18.33 3.53 6.22
C ILE A 130 -18.68 5.03 6.21
N PRO A 131 -19.44 5.60 7.17
CA PRO A 131 -19.73 7.04 7.18
C PRO A 131 -18.48 7.90 7.41
N THR A 132 -17.45 7.35 8.07
CA THR A 132 -16.16 8.05 8.25
C THR A 132 -15.44 8.21 6.90
N THR A 133 -15.56 7.23 5.99
CA THR A 133 -14.99 7.34 4.64
C THR A 133 -15.60 8.49 3.83
N GLU A 134 -16.91 8.74 3.96
CA GLU A 134 -17.59 9.86 3.27
C GLU A 134 -17.09 11.22 3.75
N LYS A 135 -16.84 11.38 5.06
CA LYS A 135 -16.29 12.60 5.67
C LYS A 135 -14.89 12.95 5.16
N PHE A 136 -14.12 11.97 4.69
CA PHE A 136 -12.75 12.18 4.18
C PHE A 136 -12.69 12.57 2.69
N ASN A 137 -13.81 12.97 2.07
CA ASN A 137 -13.88 13.39 0.66
C ASN A 137 -13.18 12.37 -0.25
N LEU A 138 -13.76 11.17 -0.34
CA LEU A 138 -13.34 10.13 -1.27
C LEU A 138 -13.24 10.72 -2.68
N LYS A 139 -12.01 11.02 -3.13
CA LYS A 139 -11.77 11.32 -4.53
C LYS A 139 -12.12 10.06 -5.31
N SER A 140 -13.20 10.12 -6.08
CA SER A 140 -13.58 9.11 -7.07
C SER A 140 -12.54 9.13 -8.18
N THR A 141 -11.39 8.53 -7.91
CA THR A 141 -10.38 8.34 -8.94
C THR A 141 -10.96 7.28 -9.87
N LYS A 142 -11.14 7.64 -11.15
CA LYS A 142 -11.60 6.69 -12.18
C LYS A 142 -10.70 5.45 -12.14
N PRO A 143 -11.23 4.25 -12.43
CA PRO A 143 -10.44 3.04 -12.44
C PRO A 143 -9.38 3.17 -13.53
N GLU A 144 -8.15 3.48 -13.13
CA GLU A 144 -7.01 3.30 -14.00
C GLU A 144 -6.73 1.80 -14.05
N PRO A 145 -6.49 1.21 -15.23
CA PRO A 145 -6.33 -0.24 -15.39
C PRO A 145 -5.16 -0.81 -14.56
N HIS A 146 -4.24 0.04 -14.11
CA HIS A 146 -3.10 -0.35 -13.26
C HIS A 146 -3.42 -0.42 -11.76
N THR A 147 -4.59 0.05 -11.32
CA THR A 147 -5.06 -0.04 -9.92
C THR A 147 -5.81 -1.33 -9.60
N LEU A 148 -6.04 -2.18 -10.61
CA LEU A 148 -6.81 -3.43 -10.52
C LEU A 148 -5.97 -4.65 -10.13
N PHE A 149 -4.66 -4.49 -9.93
CA PHE A 149 -3.84 -5.55 -9.35
C PHE A 149 -4.06 -5.55 -7.83
N VAL A 150 -5.11 -6.31 -7.48
CA VAL A 150 -5.58 -6.80 -6.18
C VAL A 150 -4.52 -6.83 -5.08
#